data_AF-A0A7W8H9M9-F1
#
_entry.id   AF-A0A7W8H9M9-F1
#
_cell.length_a   1.000
_cell.length_b   1.000
_cell.length_c   1.000
_cell.angle_alpha   90.00
_cell.angle_beta   90.00
_cell.angle_gamma   90.00
#
_symmetry.space_group_name_H-M   'P 1'
#
loop_
_entity.id
_entity.type
_entity.pdbx_description
1 polymer ?
#
loop_
_entity_poly.entity_id
_entity_poly.type
_entity_poly.pdbx_seq_one_letter_code
_entity_poly.pdbx_strand_id
1 'polypeptide(L)'
;MSDRKGEKSLRGAVLEYAWQNYKTRPDHPWIKYPDYEVLRHEDNRKWFGVIMTVLRKRLGLDDEDDIDILNVKCDPMFGAALKSGDGFFPAYHMQHDRWITVLLDGTVAKEKIFPLIDMSFDLTSGSGKSGGKTAAGPSDWIIPANPKYYDVGRGFAEHREILWKQRNKIFVGDDVYLYMTAPIQAILYKCEVTETDIPYTFEDGNIKISRAMKIRLIETFDPSFLPVGRLKTHGVSSVRSPRRMPASLRDELDVWRNNEHNGEGVTT
;
A
#
# COMPACT_ATOMS: atom_id res chain seq x y z
N MET A 1 34.06 -24.88 1.57
CA MET A 1 33.64 -25.20 0.19
C MET A 1 32.41 -24.36 -0.12
N SER A 2 32.41 -23.66 -1.25
CA SER A 2 31.43 -22.63 -1.58
C SER A 2 30.28 -23.19 -2.43
N ASP A 3 29.06 -23.14 -1.89
CA ASP A 3 27.81 -23.27 -2.64
C ASP A 3 26.93 -22.03 -2.38
N ARG A 4 27.18 -20.97 -3.16
CA ARG A 4 26.19 -19.89 -3.42
C ARG A 4 26.05 -19.71 -4.92
N LYS A 5 25.52 -20.76 -5.56
CA LYS A 5 25.39 -20.86 -7.01
C LYS A 5 24.09 -20.20 -7.47
N GLY A 6 24.12 -18.87 -7.55
CA GLY A 6 23.14 -18.05 -8.28
C GLY A 6 21.71 -18.04 -7.73
N GLU A 7 21.49 -17.45 -6.55
CA GLU A 7 20.15 -16.96 -6.21
C GLU A 7 19.80 -15.77 -7.12
N LYS A 8 18.67 -15.90 -7.82
CA LYS A 8 18.28 -14.99 -8.91
C LYS A 8 17.74 -13.68 -8.34
N SER A 9 18.34 -12.56 -8.74
CA SER A 9 17.94 -11.21 -8.32
C SER A 9 16.42 -11.00 -8.31
N LEU A 10 15.93 -10.41 -7.23
CA LEU A 10 14.54 -10.03 -7.03
C LEU A 10 14.12 -8.81 -7.88
N ARG A 11 15.02 -8.20 -8.67
CA ARG A 11 14.71 -7.11 -9.62
C ARG A 11 13.44 -7.37 -10.42
N GLY A 12 13.34 -8.53 -11.07
CA GLY A 12 12.18 -8.88 -11.88
C GLY A 12 10.87 -8.93 -11.06
N ALA A 13 10.93 -9.37 -9.81
CA ALA A 13 9.77 -9.38 -8.91
C ALA A 13 9.39 -7.96 -8.43
N VAL A 14 10.36 -7.06 -8.25
CA VAL A 14 10.13 -5.64 -7.93
C VAL A 14 9.47 -4.91 -9.11
N LEU A 15 9.98 -5.11 -10.32
CA LEU A 15 9.41 -4.53 -11.55
C LEU A 15 7.98 -5.04 -11.80
N GLU A 16 7.76 -6.35 -11.69
CA GLU A 16 6.43 -6.95 -11.84
C GLU A 16 5.47 -6.44 -10.76
N TYR A 17 5.91 -6.33 -9.50
CA TYR A 17 5.08 -5.76 -8.44
C TYR A 17 4.70 -4.30 -8.71
N ALA A 18 5.64 -3.50 -9.23
CA ALA A 18 5.41 -2.11 -9.57
C ALA A 18 4.45 -1.94 -10.76
N TRP A 19 4.57 -2.81 -11.76
CA TRP A 19 3.62 -2.88 -12.88
C TRP A 19 2.23 -3.32 -12.41
N GLN A 20 2.11 -4.40 -11.64
CA GLN A 20 0.82 -4.92 -11.20
C GLN A 20 0.05 -3.90 -10.35
N ASN A 21 0.69 -3.30 -9.34
CA ASN A 21 0.03 -2.47 -8.34
C ASN A 21 -0.08 -0.99 -8.71
N TYR A 22 0.88 -0.44 -9.48
CA TYR A 22 0.94 0.99 -9.80
C TYR A 22 0.91 1.29 -11.30
N LYS A 23 0.76 0.27 -12.16
CA LYS A 23 0.88 0.35 -13.63
C LYS A 23 2.15 1.06 -14.10
N THR A 24 3.18 1.08 -13.24
CA THR A 24 4.43 1.82 -13.45
C THR A 24 5.41 0.94 -14.20
N ARG A 25 5.92 1.45 -15.33
CA ARG A 25 7.07 0.87 -16.05
C ARG A 25 8.37 1.56 -15.60
N PRO A 26 9.52 0.87 -15.63
CA PRO A 26 10.80 1.51 -15.36
C PRO A 26 11.13 2.59 -16.40
N ASP A 27 11.78 3.66 -15.93
CA ASP A 27 12.38 4.72 -16.75
C ASP A 27 13.92 4.63 -16.62
N HIS A 28 14.66 4.96 -17.67
CA HIS A 28 16.11 4.80 -17.76
C HIS A 28 16.79 6.17 -17.97
N PRO A 29 16.85 7.05 -16.94
CA PRO A 29 17.29 8.43 -17.11
C PRO A 29 18.80 8.59 -17.33
N TRP A 30 19.60 7.51 -17.20
CA TRP A 30 21.05 7.55 -17.32
C TRP A 30 21.53 6.75 -18.53
N ILE A 31 21.88 7.43 -19.63
CA ILE A 31 22.44 6.80 -20.85
C ILE A 31 23.69 5.94 -20.55
N LYS A 32 24.50 6.34 -19.55
CA LYS A 32 25.72 5.62 -19.14
C LYS A 32 25.43 4.36 -18.29
N TYR A 33 24.26 4.27 -17.69
CA TYR A 33 23.84 3.17 -16.79
C TYR A 33 22.45 2.69 -17.25
N PRO A 34 22.34 2.06 -18.43
CA PRO A 34 21.05 1.67 -19.01
C PRO A 34 20.34 0.58 -18.19
N ASP A 35 21.09 -0.14 -17.36
CA ASP A 35 20.64 -1.11 -16.38
C ASP A 35 20.06 -0.48 -15.09
N TYR A 36 20.19 0.84 -14.90
CA TYR A 36 19.59 1.52 -13.76
C TYR A 36 18.16 1.95 -14.08
N GLU A 37 17.22 1.50 -13.26
CA GLU A 37 15.78 1.61 -13.52
C GLU A 37 15.12 2.48 -12.46
N VAL A 38 14.34 3.47 -12.88
CA VAL A 38 13.59 4.36 -11.99
C VAL A 38 12.11 4.05 -12.06
N LEU A 39 11.53 3.71 -10.91
CA LEU A 39 10.09 3.66 -10.69
C LEU A 39 9.62 5.06 -10.27
N ARG A 40 8.69 5.64 -11.03
CA ARG A 40 8.18 7.00 -10.82
C ARG A 40 6.68 7.10 -11.04
N HIS A 41 6.05 8.01 -10.31
CA HIS A 41 4.64 8.34 -10.51
C HIS A 41 4.40 8.89 -11.91
N GLU A 42 3.26 8.55 -12.50
CA GLU A 42 2.85 9.09 -13.80
C GLU A 42 2.43 10.57 -13.67
N ASP A 43 1.62 10.89 -12.65
CA ASP A 43 0.98 12.20 -12.45
C ASP A 43 1.96 13.33 -12.09
N ASN A 44 2.95 13.04 -11.24
CA ASN A 44 3.84 14.03 -10.64
C ASN A 44 5.32 13.77 -10.93
N ARG A 45 5.65 12.69 -11.65
CA ARG A 45 7.00 12.28 -12.09
C ARG A 45 8.03 12.05 -10.98
N LYS A 46 7.66 12.13 -9.69
CA LYS A 46 8.57 11.85 -8.57
C LYS A 46 8.91 10.37 -8.53
N TRP A 47 10.15 10.08 -8.16
CA TRP A 47 10.64 8.72 -8.04
C TRP A 47 10.19 8.12 -6.71
N PHE A 48 9.73 6.87 -6.76
CA PHE A 48 9.38 6.07 -5.59
C PHE A 48 10.21 4.77 -5.50
N GLY A 49 10.98 4.44 -6.53
CA GLY A 49 11.97 3.37 -6.47
C GLY A 49 13.11 3.67 -7.43
N VAL A 50 14.33 3.25 -7.08
CA VAL A 50 15.45 3.20 -8.03
C VAL A 50 16.15 1.86 -7.85
N ILE A 51 16.24 1.08 -8.93
CA ILE A 51 16.96 -0.18 -8.97
C ILE A 51 18.30 0.06 -9.67
N MET A 52 19.38 -0.44 -9.09
CA MET A 52 20.75 -0.22 -9.57
C MET A 52 21.56 -1.50 -9.38
N THR A 53 22.46 -1.82 -10.32
CA THR A 53 23.52 -2.81 -10.09
C THR A 53 24.76 -2.09 -9.57
N VAL A 54 25.29 -2.51 -8.43
CA VAL A 54 26.46 -1.87 -7.79
C VAL A 54 27.41 -2.91 -7.21
N LEU A 55 28.71 -2.64 -7.21
CA LEU A 55 29.70 -3.45 -6.49
C LEU A 55 29.34 -3.54 -4.99
N ARG A 56 29.29 -4.76 -4.43
CA ARG A 56 28.96 -5.03 -3.01
C ARG A 56 29.83 -4.19 -2.06
N LYS A 57 31.12 -4.02 -2.36
CA LYS A 57 32.06 -3.14 -1.66
C LYS A 57 31.60 -1.68 -1.48
N ARG A 58 30.78 -1.13 -2.38
CA ARG A 58 30.24 0.23 -2.24
C ARG A 58 29.17 0.36 -1.15
N LEU A 59 28.67 -0.76 -0.64
CA LEU A 59 27.75 -0.85 0.49
C LEU A 59 28.49 -1.21 1.80
N GLY A 60 29.82 -1.35 1.77
CA GLY A 60 30.63 -1.77 2.92
C GLY A 60 30.69 -3.29 3.13
N LEU A 61 30.42 -4.09 2.09
CA LEU A 61 30.58 -5.54 2.09
C LEU A 61 31.98 -5.95 1.60
N ASP A 62 32.48 -7.11 2.01
CA ASP A 62 33.84 -7.56 1.67
C ASP A 62 33.97 -8.12 0.23
N ASP A 63 32.85 -8.42 -0.44
CA ASP A 63 32.82 -9.00 -1.77
C ASP A 63 33.03 -7.93 -2.88
N GLU A 64 33.76 -8.28 -3.95
CA GLU A 64 33.95 -7.44 -5.15
C GLU A 64 32.91 -7.70 -6.26
N ASP A 65 31.95 -8.62 -6.03
CA ASP A 65 30.89 -8.92 -6.99
C ASP A 65 29.84 -7.79 -7.09
N ASP A 66 29.15 -7.71 -8.22
CA ASP A 66 27.99 -6.84 -8.42
C ASP A 66 26.73 -7.37 -7.70
N ILE A 67 25.89 -6.46 -7.22
CA ILE A 67 24.59 -6.73 -6.61
C ILE A 67 23.51 -5.76 -7.08
N ASP A 68 22.33 -6.29 -7.34
CA ASP A 68 21.12 -5.49 -7.52
C ASP A 68 20.61 -4.96 -6.17
N ILE A 69 20.39 -3.66 -6.11
CA ILE A 69 19.79 -2.96 -4.97
C ILE A 69 18.52 -2.21 -5.37
N LEU A 70 17.63 -2.01 -4.40
CA LEU A 70 16.48 -1.12 -4.48
C LEU A 70 16.62 0.02 -3.47
N ASN A 71 16.69 1.25 -3.96
CA ASN A 71 16.45 2.45 -3.16
C ASN A 71 14.95 2.73 -3.07
N VAL A 72 14.42 2.85 -1.86
CA VAL A 72 13.03 3.24 -1.58
C VAL A 72 12.98 4.34 -0.52
N LYS A 73 11.98 5.20 -0.63
CA LYS A 73 11.72 6.27 0.33
C LYS A 73 11.02 5.70 1.56
N CYS A 74 11.47 6.09 2.74
CA CYS A 74 11.03 5.54 4.01
C CYS A 74 10.79 6.68 5.02
N ASP A 75 9.94 6.42 6.02
CA ASP A 75 9.89 7.26 7.22
C ASP A 75 11.25 7.21 7.96
N PRO A 76 11.81 8.32 8.46
CA PRO A 76 13.14 8.31 9.08
C PRO A 76 13.26 7.39 10.30
N MET A 77 12.21 7.30 11.14
CA MET A 77 12.22 6.47 12.35
C MET A 77 12.12 4.99 11.98
N PHE A 78 11.27 4.65 11.01
CA PHE A 78 11.16 3.27 10.52
C PHE A 78 12.43 2.84 9.75
N GLY A 79 12.99 3.72 8.93
CA GLY A 79 14.23 3.49 8.19
C GLY A 79 15.45 3.31 9.09
N ALA A 80 15.51 4.00 10.24
CA ALA A 80 16.54 3.78 11.25
C ALA A 80 16.47 2.37 11.86
N ALA A 81 15.27 1.89 12.20
CA ALA A 81 15.08 0.54 12.74
C ALA A 81 15.40 -0.57 11.72
N LEU A 82 15.12 -0.35 10.43
CA LEU A 82 15.43 -1.32 9.37
C LEU A 82 16.93 -1.50 9.14
N LYS A 83 17.73 -0.44 9.24
CA LYS A 83 19.21 -0.46 9.05
C LYS A 83 19.96 -1.33 10.07
N SER A 84 19.29 -1.86 11.10
CA SER A 84 19.83 -2.86 12.03
C SER A 84 19.58 -4.31 11.62
N GLY A 85 18.88 -4.55 10.51
CA GLY A 85 18.62 -5.88 9.97
C GLY A 85 19.41 -6.18 8.70
N ASP A 86 19.69 -7.46 8.46
CA ASP A 86 20.44 -7.92 7.29
C ASP A 86 19.76 -7.48 5.98
N GLY A 87 20.58 -7.07 5.02
CA GLY A 87 20.13 -6.63 3.69
C GLY A 87 19.59 -5.20 3.60
N PHE A 88 19.65 -4.41 4.69
CA PHE A 88 19.25 -3.00 4.71
C PHE A 88 20.44 -2.08 4.96
N PHE A 89 20.60 -1.05 4.13
CA PHE A 89 21.74 -0.14 4.16
C PHE A 89 21.32 1.33 4.13
N PRO A 90 22.20 2.27 4.54
CA PRO A 90 22.05 3.69 4.21
C PRO A 90 21.81 3.90 2.70
N ALA A 91 21.05 4.92 2.36
CA ALA A 91 20.65 5.19 0.98
C ALA A 91 21.86 5.35 0.04
N TYR A 92 21.92 4.59 -1.05
CA TYR A 92 23.00 4.72 -2.04
C TYR A 92 22.67 5.83 -3.03
N HIS A 93 23.54 6.85 -3.15
CA HIS A 93 23.33 8.06 -3.98
C HIS A 93 22.07 8.90 -3.69
N MET A 94 21.31 8.59 -2.62
CA MET A 94 20.05 9.26 -2.27
C MET A 94 20.12 9.86 -0.85
N GLN A 95 19.19 10.74 -0.49
CA GLN A 95 19.21 11.41 0.83
C GLN A 95 18.99 10.41 1.97
N HIS A 96 20.03 10.13 2.76
CA HIS A 96 20.10 9.04 3.76
C HIS A 96 19.04 9.05 4.87
N ASP A 97 18.43 10.21 5.16
CA ASP A 97 17.37 10.38 6.17
C ASP A 97 15.98 9.95 5.68
N ARG A 98 15.77 9.98 4.36
CA ARG A 98 14.45 9.76 3.74
C ARG A 98 14.42 8.56 2.81
N TRP A 99 15.57 7.96 2.53
CA TRP A 99 15.71 6.79 1.69
C TRP A 99 16.49 5.71 2.42
N ILE A 100 16.26 4.46 2.02
CA ILE A 100 17.03 3.28 2.42
C ILE A 100 17.37 2.46 1.19
N THR A 101 18.47 1.72 1.27
CA THR A 101 18.87 0.74 0.27
C THR A 101 18.48 -0.65 0.77
N VAL A 102 17.92 -1.48 -0.11
CA VAL A 102 17.52 -2.86 0.17
C VAL A 102 18.23 -3.78 -0.84
N LEU A 103 18.85 -4.86 -0.37
CA LEU A 103 19.44 -5.87 -1.27
C LEU A 103 18.35 -6.69 -1.97
N LEU A 104 18.55 -6.97 -3.25
CA LEU A 104 17.68 -7.83 -4.06
C LEU A 104 18.27 -9.23 -4.30
N ASP A 105 19.29 -9.63 -3.54
CA ASP A 105 19.96 -10.94 -3.66
C ASP A 105 19.27 -12.11 -2.94
N GLY A 106 18.10 -11.86 -2.33
CA GLY A 106 17.35 -12.86 -1.54
C GLY A 106 17.46 -12.65 -0.03
N THR A 107 18.44 -11.87 0.45
CA THR A 107 18.61 -11.56 1.90
C THR A 107 17.34 -10.97 2.53
N VAL A 108 16.61 -10.15 1.76
CA VAL A 108 15.33 -9.56 2.18
C VAL A 108 14.18 -10.22 1.41
N ALA A 109 13.28 -10.87 2.14
CA ALA A 109 12.11 -11.53 1.58
C ALA A 109 11.12 -10.52 0.93
N LYS A 110 10.40 -10.95 -0.11
CA LYS A 110 9.48 -10.11 -0.90
C LYS A 110 8.39 -9.46 -0.04
N GLU A 111 7.94 -10.18 0.98
CA GLU A 111 6.92 -9.78 1.96
C GLU A 111 7.37 -8.60 2.83
N LYS A 112 8.68 -8.32 2.88
CA LYS A 112 9.26 -7.10 3.45
C LYS A 112 9.53 -6.03 2.39
N ILE A 113 9.99 -6.41 1.20
CA ILE A 113 10.30 -5.46 0.10
C ILE A 113 9.03 -4.74 -0.38
N PHE A 114 7.96 -5.47 -0.67
CA PHE A 114 6.75 -4.93 -1.29
C PHE A 114 6.07 -3.84 -0.43
N PRO A 115 5.87 -3.99 0.90
CA PRO A 115 5.37 -2.90 1.75
C PRO A 115 6.28 -1.66 1.84
N LEU A 116 7.57 -1.77 1.53
CA LEU A 116 8.46 -0.61 1.44
C LEU A 116 8.25 0.15 0.12
N ILE A 117 7.85 -0.55 -0.94
CA ILE A 117 7.40 0.07 -2.19
C ILE A 117 6.05 0.79 -1.97
N ASP A 118 5.07 0.18 -1.28
CA ASP A 118 3.81 0.85 -0.83
C ASP A 118 4.13 2.18 -0.13
N MET A 119 4.95 2.10 0.92
CA MET A 119 5.30 3.26 1.73
C MET A 119 6.00 4.34 0.91
N SER A 120 6.96 3.96 0.07
CA SER A 120 7.68 4.89 -0.79
C SER A 120 6.76 5.58 -1.79
N PHE A 121 5.86 4.82 -2.44
CA PHE A 121 4.84 5.31 -3.35
C PHE A 121 3.93 6.33 -2.65
N ASP A 122 3.43 6.01 -1.45
CA ASP A 122 2.57 6.90 -0.66
C ASP A 122 3.26 8.17 -0.14
N LEU A 123 4.57 8.09 0.17
CA LEU A 123 5.43 9.21 0.57
C LEU A 123 5.87 10.12 -0.60
N THR A 124 5.52 9.75 -1.84
CA THR A 124 5.93 10.45 -3.06
C THR A 124 4.76 10.84 -3.98
N SER A 125 3.57 10.23 -3.83
CA SER A 125 2.32 10.48 -4.57
C SER A 125 1.71 11.88 -4.45
N GLY A 126 2.44 12.86 -3.93
CA GLY A 126 2.00 14.25 -3.85
C GLY A 126 1.39 14.64 -2.50
N SER A 127 2.17 15.38 -1.72
CA SER A 127 1.69 16.28 -0.68
C SER A 127 1.94 17.72 -1.14
N GLY A 128 0.99 18.29 -1.90
CA GLY A 128 1.16 19.60 -2.53
C GLY A 128 -0.17 20.22 -2.96
N LYS A 129 -0.78 20.96 -2.02
CA LYS A 129 -2.09 21.63 -2.12
C LYS A 129 -3.31 20.70 -2.21
N SER A 130 -4.31 21.02 -1.39
CA SER A 130 -5.67 20.50 -1.45
C SER A 130 -6.39 21.01 -2.70
N GLY A 131 -7.05 20.10 -3.43
CA GLY A 131 -7.96 20.44 -4.53
C GLY A 131 -7.58 19.77 -5.85
N GLY A 132 -8.39 18.81 -6.28
CA GLY A 132 -8.28 18.14 -7.58
C GLY A 132 -8.17 16.62 -7.45
N LYS A 133 -9.16 15.90 -8.00
CA LYS A 133 -9.04 14.46 -8.28
C LYS A 133 -7.87 14.24 -9.23
N THR A 134 -7.05 13.22 -8.99
CA THR A 134 -6.13 12.71 -10.03
C THR A 134 -6.96 12.08 -11.15
N ALA A 135 -6.40 12.01 -12.37
CA ALA A 135 -7.10 11.53 -13.56
C ALA A 135 -7.43 10.02 -13.56
N ALA A 136 -7.20 9.32 -12.46
CA ALA A 136 -7.32 7.86 -12.32
C ALA A 136 -8.70 7.36 -11.84
N GLY A 137 -9.67 8.27 -11.65
CA GLY A 137 -11.01 7.91 -11.17
C GLY A 137 -11.11 7.61 -9.67
N PRO A 138 -12.21 6.98 -9.21
CA PRO A 138 -12.40 6.48 -7.85
C PRO A 138 -11.22 5.70 -7.29
N SER A 139 -10.95 5.88 -6.00
CA SER A 139 -9.90 5.16 -5.28
C SER A 139 -10.47 4.18 -4.26
N ASP A 140 -10.01 2.93 -4.29
CA ASP A 140 -10.29 1.98 -3.21
C ASP A 140 -9.35 2.18 -2.01
N TRP A 141 -9.96 2.36 -0.85
CA TRP A 141 -9.29 2.46 0.44
C TRP A 141 -9.67 1.30 1.35
N ILE A 142 -8.70 0.72 2.05
CA ILE A 142 -8.95 -0.16 3.20
C ILE A 142 -8.67 0.66 4.45
N ILE A 143 -9.66 0.79 5.34
CA ILE A 143 -9.54 1.61 6.55
C ILE A 143 -9.93 0.82 7.81
N PRO A 144 -9.28 1.06 8.97
CA PRO A 144 -9.60 0.34 10.20
C PRO A 144 -10.89 0.86 10.84
N ALA A 145 -11.77 -0.07 11.19
CA ALA A 145 -12.96 0.13 12.01
C ALA A 145 -12.82 -0.72 13.28
N ASN A 146 -12.86 -0.10 14.46
CA ASN A 146 -12.69 -0.81 15.73
C ASN A 146 -14.03 -0.90 16.48
N PRO A 147 -14.61 -2.11 16.65
CA PRO A 147 -15.87 -2.31 17.36
C PRO A 147 -15.91 -1.71 18.77
N LYS A 148 -14.75 -1.53 19.43
CA LYS A 148 -14.68 -0.93 20.77
C LYS A 148 -15.02 0.57 20.79
N TYR A 149 -14.89 1.27 19.67
CA TYR A 149 -15.16 2.72 19.58
C TYR A 149 -16.44 3.04 18.82
N TYR A 150 -16.84 2.19 17.87
CA TYR A 150 -18.06 2.38 17.09
C TYR A 150 -18.59 1.05 16.56
N ASP A 151 -19.87 0.78 16.80
CA ASP A 151 -20.58 -0.37 16.24
C ASP A 151 -21.05 -0.04 14.82
N VAL A 152 -20.23 -0.45 13.85
CA VAL A 152 -20.51 -0.27 12.41
C VAL A 152 -21.76 -1.04 11.97
N GLY A 153 -22.00 -2.23 12.55
CA GLY A 153 -23.13 -3.08 12.18
C GLY A 153 -24.44 -2.43 12.60
N ARG A 154 -24.49 -1.93 13.84
CA ARG A 154 -25.63 -1.15 14.32
C ARG A 154 -25.80 0.16 13.53
N GLY A 155 -24.71 0.88 13.27
CA GLY A 155 -24.72 2.12 12.50
C GLY A 155 -25.39 1.94 11.13
N PHE A 156 -25.05 0.87 10.40
CA PHE A 156 -25.65 0.57 9.10
C PHE A 156 -27.05 -0.07 9.17
N ALA A 157 -27.39 -0.75 10.27
CA ALA A 157 -28.76 -1.24 10.50
C ALA A 157 -29.75 -0.09 10.75
N GLU A 158 -29.32 0.99 11.41
CA GLU A 158 -30.13 2.19 11.67
C GLU A 158 -30.10 3.18 10.48
N HIS A 159 -28.96 3.31 9.78
CA HIS A 159 -28.77 4.29 8.71
C HIS A 159 -27.94 3.74 7.54
N ARG A 160 -28.46 3.79 6.31
CA ARG A 160 -27.70 3.39 5.11
C ARG A 160 -26.45 4.25 4.84
N GLU A 161 -26.37 5.43 5.43
CA GLU A 161 -25.24 6.36 5.32
C GLU A 161 -24.87 6.88 6.71
N ILE A 162 -23.60 6.77 7.09
CA ILE A 162 -23.08 7.13 8.42
C ILE A 162 -21.95 8.16 8.32
N LEU A 163 -21.75 8.92 9.40
CA LEU A 163 -20.57 9.78 9.55
C LEU A 163 -19.34 8.95 9.94
N TRP A 164 -18.22 9.20 9.28
CA TRP A 164 -16.94 8.56 9.57
C TRP A 164 -15.81 9.58 9.70
N LYS A 165 -14.77 9.24 10.46
CA LYS A 165 -13.56 10.06 10.58
C LYS A 165 -12.83 10.14 9.23
N GLN A 166 -12.81 11.32 8.60
CA GLN A 166 -12.04 11.51 7.36
C GLN A 166 -10.55 11.52 7.66
N ARG A 167 -9.75 10.97 6.75
CA ARG A 167 -8.31 11.25 6.65
C ARG A 167 -8.04 11.95 5.31
N ASN A 168 -7.02 12.80 5.32
CA ASN A 168 -6.53 13.44 4.10
C ASN A 168 -6.24 12.38 3.03
N LYS A 169 -6.62 12.65 1.78
CA LYS A 169 -6.60 11.77 0.58
C LYS A 169 -7.86 10.93 0.29
N ILE A 170 -8.89 10.90 1.14
CA ILE A 170 -10.19 10.27 0.80
C ILE A 170 -11.17 11.35 0.31
N PHE A 171 -11.80 11.13 -0.85
CA PHE A 171 -12.63 12.10 -1.58
C PHE A 171 -14.00 11.55 -2.00
N VAL A 172 -14.94 12.42 -2.38
CA VAL A 172 -16.27 12.01 -2.88
C VAL A 172 -16.16 11.16 -4.16
N GLY A 173 -16.81 10.00 -4.12
CA GLY A 173 -16.77 8.95 -5.15
C GLY A 173 -15.64 7.93 -4.97
N ASP A 174 -14.84 8.01 -3.91
CA ASP A 174 -13.93 6.92 -3.51
C ASP A 174 -14.72 5.76 -2.87
N ASP A 175 -14.20 4.54 -3.02
CA ASP A 175 -14.70 3.34 -2.35
C ASP A 175 -13.89 3.06 -1.06
N VAL A 176 -14.59 2.73 0.02
CA VAL A 176 -14.04 2.53 1.36
C VAL A 176 -14.44 1.16 1.89
N TYR A 177 -13.45 0.30 2.08
CA TYR A 177 -13.57 -1.03 2.65
C TYR A 177 -13.22 -0.99 4.14
N LEU A 178 -14.20 -1.24 5.00
CA LEU A 178 -14.04 -1.22 6.46
C LEU A 178 -13.46 -2.55 6.95
N TYR A 179 -12.17 -2.55 7.29
CA TYR A 179 -11.52 -3.63 8.01
C TYR A 179 -11.87 -3.55 9.49
N MET A 180 -12.71 -4.48 9.95
CA MET A 180 -13.06 -4.62 11.35
C MET A 180 -11.87 -5.20 12.11
N THR A 181 -11.36 -4.48 13.12
CA THR A 181 -10.21 -4.93 13.92
C THR A 181 -10.58 -6.10 14.84
N ALA A 182 -9.63 -6.56 15.67
CA ALA A 182 -9.90 -7.61 16.66
C ALA A 182 -11.15 -7.28 17.52
N PRO A 183 -12.03 -8.26 17.79
CA PRO A 183 -11.86 -9.70 17.53
C PRO A 183 -12.16 -10.17 16.09
N ILE A 184 -12.78 -9.34 15.24
CA ILE A 184 -13.30 -9.77 13.93
C ILE A 184 -12.19 -10.01 12.91
N GLN A 185 -11.26 -9.07 12.76
CA GLN A 185 -10.09 -9.18 11.87
C GLN A 185 -10.41 -9.50 10.39
N ALA A 186 -11.46 -8.89 9.83
CA ALA A 186 -11.90 -9.09 8.44
C ALA A 186 -12.45 -7.78 7.84
N ILE A 187 -12.45 -7.65 6.50
CA ILE A 187 -13.25 -6.61 5.82
C ILE A 187 -14.70 -7.07 5.77
N LEU A 188 -15.63 -6.27 6.31
CA LEU A 188 -17.07 -6.62 6.34
C LEU A 188 -17.96 -5.69 5.51
N TYR A 189 -17.50 -4.49 5.16
CA TYR A 189 -18.35 -3.49 4.50
C TYR A 189 -17.58 -2.78 3.39
N LYS A 190 -18.21 -2.62 2.22
CA LYS A 190 -17.83 -1.65 1.18
C LYS A 190 -18.77 -0.47 1.25
N CYS A 191 -18.22 0.74 1.22
CA CYS A 191 -18.99 1.97 1.26
C CYS A 191 -18.52 2.97 0.19
N GLU A 192 -19.44 3.68 -0.44
CA GLU A 192 -19.14 4.84 -1.27
C GLU A 192 -18.95 6.08 -0.37
N VAL A 193 -17.95 6.92 -0.65
CA VAL A 193 -17.78 8.21 0.03
C VAL A 193 -18.64 9.26 -0.66
N THR A 194 -19.63 9.80 0.04
CA THR A 194 -20.69 10.62 -0.58
C THR A 194 -20.56 12.11 -0.27
N GLU A 195 -19.89 12.46 0.83
CA GLU A 195 -19.60 13.83 1.22
C GLU A 195 -18.28 13.87 2.01
N THR A 196 -17.44 14.88 1.77
CA THR A 196 -16.14 15.04 2.47
C THR A 196 -15.95 16.43 3.03
N ASP A 197 -14.94 16.57 3.89
CA ASP A 197 -14.50 17.82 4.50
C ASP A 197 -15.54 18.48 5.42
N ILE A 198 -16.44 17.64 5.95
CA ILE A 198 -17.47 18.02 6.92
C ILE A 198 -16.78 18.45 8.22
N PRO A 199 -16.99 19.69 8.70
CA PRO A 199 -16.51 20.11 10.01
C PRO A 199 -17.16 19.26 11.11
N TYR A 200 -16.35 18.63 11.95
CA TYR A 200 -16.85 17.73 13.00
C TYR A 200 -15.94 17.83 14.22
N THR A 201 -16.49 18.14 15.39
CA THR A 201 -15.72 18.26 16.63
C THR A 201 -16.09 17.13 17.57
N PHE A 202 -15.11 16.26 17.84
CA PHE A 202 -15.23 15.21 18.85
C PHE A 202 -13.89 15.08 19.59
N GLU A 203 -13.97 15.04 20.91
CA GLU A 203 -12.84 14.85 21.82
C GLU A 203 -13.22 13.82 22.88
N ASP A 204 -12.50 12.70 22.92
CA ASP A 204 -12.61 11.67 23.95
C ASP A 204 -11.20 11.18 24.30
N GLY A 205 -10.77 11.45 25.54
CA GLY A 205 -9.38 11.25 25.98
C GLY A 205 -8.37 11.87 25.01
N ASN A 206 -7.50 11.04 24.44
CA ASN A 206 -6.49 11.45 23.45
C ASN A 206 -6.99 11.47 21.99
N ILE A 207 -8.28 11.18 21.74
CA ILE A 207 -8.86 11.12 20.40
C ILE A 207 -9.52 12.46 20.06
N LYS A 208 -8.79 13.31 19.31
CA LYS A 208 -9.35 14.48 18.64
C LYS A 208 -9.78 14.15 17.21
N ILE A 209 -10.99 14.57 16.84
CA ILE A 209 -11.51 14.56 15.47
C ILE A 209 -11.99 15.98 15.17
N SER A 210 -11.50 16.54 14.05
CA SER A 210 -11.85 17.87 13.55
C SER A 210 -12.54 17.85 12.19
N ARG A 211 -12.70 16.66 11.58
CA ARG A 211 -13.23 16.47 10.22
C ARG A 211 -13.84 15.09 10.04
N ALA A 212 -14.99 15.05 9.37
CA ALA A 212 -15.71 13.83 9.02
C ALA A 212 -16.00 13.77 7.51
N MET A 213 -16.43 12.59 7.08
CA MET A 213 -16.98 12.30 5.75
C MET A 213 -18.24 11.45 5.93
N LYS A 214 -19.15 11.47 4.96
CA LYS A 214 -20.25 10.49 4.91
C LYS A 214 -19.83 9.29 4.07
N ILE A 215 -20.13 8.10 4.57
CA ILE A 215 -19.97 6.85 3.84
C ILE A 215 -21.29 6.11 3.77
N ARG A 216 -21.67 5.68 2.57
CA ARG A 216 -22.91 4.97 2.28
C ARG A 216 -22.63 3.50 2.04
N LEU A 217 -23.33 2.61 2.74
CA LEU A 217 -23.17 1.18 2.54
C LEU A 217 -23.59 0.77 1.12
N ILE A 218 -22.68 0.05 0.44
CA ILE A 218 -22.87 -0.53 -0.89
C ILE A 218 -22.97 -2.05 -0.80
N GLU A 219 -22.07 -2.70 -0.05
CA GLU A 219 -21.89 -4.15 -0.04
C GLU A 219 -21.48 -4.64 1.36
N THR A 220 -21.96 -5.82 1.76
CA THR A 220 -21.60 -6.49 3.02
C THR A 220 -20.95 -7.83 2.73
N PHE A 221 -19.88 -8.17 3.44
CA PHE A 221 -19.13 -9.41 3.28
C PHE A 221 -19.24 -10.29 4.52
N ASP A 222 -19.31 -11.60 4.33
CA ASP A 222 -19.14 -12.55 5.42
C ASP A 222 -17.70 -12.49 5.99
N PRO A 223 -17.48 -12.56 7.32
CA PRO A 223 -16.14 -12.53 7.91
C PRO A 223 -15.15 -13.58 7.38
N SER A 224 -15.64 -14.71 6.85
CA SER A 224 -14.82 -15.76 6.25
C SER A 224 -14.36 -15.46 4.81
N PHE A 225 -14.98 -14.48 4.13
CA PHE A 225 -14.63 -14.10 2.76
C PHE A 225 -13.33 -13.27 2.71
N LEU A 226 -13.22 -12.20 3.52
CA LEU A 226 -12.05 -11.31 3.57
C LEU A 226 -11.35 -11.27 4.94
N PRO A 227 -10.96 -12.41 5.55
CA PRO A 227 -10.24 -12.44 6.81
C PRO A 227 -8.80 -11.94 6.62
N VAL A 228 -8.17 -11.45 7.70
CA VAL A 228 -6.78 -10.97 7.69
C VAL A 228 -5.78 -12.00 7.14
N GLY A 229 -6.08 -13.29 7.22
CA GLY A 229 -5.30 -14.36 6.59
C GLY A 229 -5.27 -14.26 5.06
N ARG A 230 -6.41 -13.99 4.42
CA ARG A 230 -6.49 -13.71 2.98
C ARG A 230 -5.88 -12.36 2.66
N LEU A 231 -6.22 -11.30 3.40
CA LEU A 231 -5.65 -9.95 3.16
C LEU A 231 -4.10 -9.96 3.14
N LYS A 232 -3.46 -10.80 3.96
CA LYS A 232 -2.00 -11.02 3.95
C LYS A 232 -1.44 -11.56 2.63
N THR A 233 -2.15 -12.41 1.88
CA THR A 233 -1.67 -12.93 0.58
C THR A 233 -1.57 -11.83 -0.48
N HIS A 234 -2.25 -10.70 -0.26
CA HIS A 234 -2.20 -9.50 -1.11
C HIS A 234 -1.29 -8.40 -0.52
N GLY A 235 -0.46 -8.71 0.48
CA GLY A 235 0.44 -7.74 1.14
C GLY A 235 -0.22 -6.86 2.21
N VAL A 236 -1.49 -7.11 2.56
CA VAL A 236 -2.21 -6.36 3.61
C VAL A 236 -2.00 -7.03 4.97
N SER A 237 -0.76 -6.92 5.49
CA SER A 237 -0.33 -7.57 6.73
C SER A 237 -0.90 -6.95 8.02
N SER A 238 -1.19 -5.65 7.99
CA SER A 238 -1.96 -4.96 9.03
C SER A 238 -2.69 -3.73 8.47
N VAL A 239 -3.80 -3.37 9.10
CA VAL A 239 -4.58 -2.16 8.81
C VAL A 239 -4.68 -1.36 10.11
N ARG A 240 -3.79 -0.38 10.28
CA ARG A 240 -3.77 0.55 11.44
C ARG A 240 -4.08 2.00 11.05
N SER A 241 -4.10 2.29 9.75
CA SER A 241 -4.46 3.55 9.11
C SER A 241 -5.14 3.24 7.78
N PRO A 242 -5.87 4.20 7.17
CA PRO A 242 -6.25 4.10 5.77
C PRO A 242 -5.03 3.82 4.89
N ARG A 243 -5.23 2.92 3.92
CA ARG A 243 -4.26 2.56 2.87
C ARG A 243 -5.01 2.26 1.58
N ARG A 244 -4.31 2.31 0.44
CA ARG A 244 -4.88 1.85 -0.84
C ARG A 244 -5.10 0.33 -0.80
N MET A 245 -6.15 -0.12 -1.48
CA MET A 245 -6.31 -1.54 -1.80
C MET A 245 -5.28 -1.97 -2.87
N PRO A 246 -4.49 -3.03 -2.64
CA PRO A 246 -3.60 -3.61 -3.65
C PRO A 246 -4.36 -4.07 -4.89
N ALA A 247 -3.74 -3.99 -6.06
CA ALA A 247 -4.41 -4.34 -7.31
C ALA A 247 -4.89 -5.80 -7.32
N SER A 248 -4.06 -6.73 -6.84
CA SER A 248 -4.41 -8.15 -6.78
C SER A 248 -5.63 -8.46 -5.90
N LEU A 249 -5.95 -7.62 -4.91
CA LEU A 249 -7.16 -7.78 -4.08
C LEU A 249 -8.38 -7.17 -4.77
N ARG A 250 -8.21 -6.05 -5.51
CA ARG A 250 -9.27 -5.50 -6.37
C ARG A 250 -9.66 -6.49 -7.46
N ASP A 251 -8.67 -7.06 -8.14
CA ASP A 251 -8.88 -8.04 -9.21
C ASP A 251 -9.64 -9.29 -8.70
N GLU A 252 -9.36 -9.76 -7.48
CA GLU A 252 -10.12 -10.85 -6.84
C GLU A 252 -11.58 -10.46 -6.57
N LEU A 253 -11.81 -9.26 -6.01
CA LEU A 253 -13.17 -8.78 -5.71
C LEU A 253 -14.00 -8.59 -6.98
N ASP A 254 -13.40 -8.10 -8.07
CA ASP A 254 -14.08 -7.91 -9.33
C ASP A 254 -14.40 -9.26 -10.00
N VAL A 255 -13.51 -10.26 -9.92
CA VAL A 255 -13.82 -11.64 -10.33
C VAL A 255 -14.96 -12.24 -9.50
N TRP A 256 -14.94 -12.06 -8.17
CA TRP A 256 -16.01 -12.56 -7.30
C TRP A 256 -17.36 -11.91 -7.61
N ARG A 257 -17.45 -10.57 -7.75
CA ARG A 257 -18.70 -9.88 -8.15
C ARG A 257 -19.24 -10.36 -9.49
N ASN A 258 -18.36 -10.55 -10.48
CA ASN A 258 -18.75 -11.06 -11.79
C ASN A 258 -19.30 -12.50 -11.69
N ASN A 259 -18.82 -13.31 -10.75
CA ASN A 259 -19.35 -14.66 -10.54
C ASN A 259 -20.71 -14.65 -9.81
N GLU A 260 -20.89 -13.81 -8.78
CA GLU A 260 -22.19 -13.62 -8.09
C GLU A 260 -23.27 -13.14 -9.07
N HIS A 261 -22.98 -12.12 -9.89
CA HIS A 261 -23.93 -11.58 -10.87
C HIS A 261 -24.28 -12.55 -12.03
N ASN A 262 -23.46 -13.57 -12.28
CA ASN A 262 -23.76 -14.63 -13.25
C ASN A 262 -24.41 -15.87 -12.59
N GLY A 263 -24.63 -15.86 -11.26
CA GLY A 263 -25.11 -17.01 -10.49
C GLY A 263 -26.65 -17.17 -10.42
N GLU A 264 -27.43 -16.09 -10.54
CA GLU A 264 -28.90 -16.16 -10.48
C GLU A 264 -29.51 -16.49 -11.85
N GLY A 265 -29.34 -17.76 -12.26
CA GLY A 265 -29.79 -18.25 -13.58
C GLY A 265 -30.31 -19.70 -13.62
N VAL A 266 -30.42 -20.40 -12.49
CA VAL A 266 -31.05 -21.73 -12.42
C VAL A 266 -31.93 -21.85 -11.18
N THR A 267 -33.23 -21.67 -11.37
CA THR A 267 -34.26 -22.14 -10.42
C THR A 267 -34.61 -23.58 -10.75
N THR A 268 -34.70 -24.44 -9.74
CA THR A 268 -35.48 -25.69 -9.75
C THR A 268 -36.17 -25.84 -8.41
#